data_AF-A0AA37LRG1-F1
#
_entry.id   AF-A0AA37LRG1-F1
#
_cell.length_a   1.000
_cell.length_b   1.000
_cell.length_c   1.000
_cell.angle_alpha   90.00
_cell.angle_beta   90.00
_cell.angle_gamma   90.00
#
_symmetry.space_group_name_H-M   'P 1'
#
loop_
_entity.id
_entity.type
_entity.pdbx_description
1 polymer ?
#
loop_
_entity_poly.entity_id
_entity_poly.type
_entity_poly.pdbx_seq_one_letter_code
_entity_poly.pdbx_strand_id
1 'polypeptide(L)'
;MHLSTPDGSAAAAANGKRLKFLLHCFSATGHVLPMQAVAKELVERGHEVVWTTIAPQESRVVASGAKFFPAEEVVKVDANLDGANPKDMNETAEVMFSGRVTAQVADIRRVLKTFKPDFVLNDALPQGVAALYELGEIPRYATLGVVPLYLPDIGPEPIEHAAQSALGLLISQPQLVLPTINPERQKLGLAALKVTDTYAYSPFLHIQASCPSLEFQEGPEPILPQVQYVGPLVTRLAGANLGVPTWWEDVVNATSVIGITQGTFAMNPTSLIIPAIQALQGDKRHLLVVPSKCAEEIRGKITVEDNVCIAEWVPYDMLLPRCRLLVTNGGYGSVTQALSHGVPLVCAGTSEDKKDTAARVTWVGAGIDLKTDTPSVNQVRDAVYRVLNEDSYRKNATRIGKELNAQGVRKKRATYWKKPR
;
A
#
# COMPACT_ATOMS: atom_id res chain seq x y z
N MET A 1 12.60 0.02 -6.23
CA MET A 1 13.49 1.13 -5.84
C MET A 1 14.59 1.33 -6.91
N HIS A 2 14.52 2.38 -7.74
CA HIS A 2 15.70 2.88 -8.46
C HIS A 2 16.43 3.86 -7.53
N LEU A 3 17.15 3.32 -6.55
CA LEU A 3 18.35 3.98 -6.10
C LEU A 3 19.44 3.51 -7.05
N SER A 4 19.52 4.10 -8.24
CA SER A 4 20.74 4.02 -9.03
C SER A 4 21.82 4.65 -8.16
N THR A 5 22.74 3.83 -7.65
CA THR A 5 24.05 4.30 -7.21
C THR A 5 24.67 4.98 -8.43
N PRO A 6 24.89 6.31 -8.42
CA PRO A 6 25.90 6.86 -9.29
C PRO A 6 27.21 6.22 -8.83
N ASP A 7 27.97 5.71 -9.79
CA ASP A 7 29.23 5.02 -9.61
C ASP A 7 30.02 5.45 -8.35
N GLY A 8 30.37 4.47 -7.51
CA GLY A 8 31.50 4.61 -6.58
C GLY A 8 31.24 5.04 -5.13
N SER A 9 30.16 4.63 -4.44
CA SER A 9 29.97 4.96 -3.01
C SER A 9 29.83 3.78 -2.03
N ALA A 10 30.36 2.60 -2.36
CA ALA A 10 30.55 1.52 -1.39
C ALA A 10 31.49 1.88 -0.21
N ALA A 11 32.10 3.07 -0.20
CA ALA A 11 33.00 3.56 0.83
C ALA A 11 32.45 4.70 1.70
N ALA A 12 31.18 5.15 1.54
CA ALA A 12 30.69 6.35 2.22
C ALA A 12 29.82 6.11 3.48
N ALA A 13 29.67 4.88 3.96
CA ALA A 13 28.74 4.54 5.05
C ALA A 13 29.36 4.34 6.44
N ALA A 14 30.52 4.92 6.74
CA ALA A 14 31.22 4.71 8.03
C ALA A 14 31.10 5.87 9.06
N ASN A 15 30.30 6.91 8.81
CA ASN A 15 30.22 8.09 9.69
C ASN A 15 28.82 8.42 10.27
N GLY A 16 27.84 7.53 10.11
CA GLY A 16 26.50 7.70 10.68
C GLY A 16 26.37 7.03 12.05
N LYS A 17 25.80 7.74 13.05
CA LYS A 17 25.39 7.12 14.31
C LYS A 17 24.42 5.96 14.02
N ARG A 18 24.71 4.76 14.53
CA ARG A 18 23.77 3.63 14.50
C ARG A 18 22.53 3.97 15.33
N LEU A 19 21.37 3.94 14.70
CA LEU A 19 20.07 4.22 15.31
C LEU A 19 19.27 2.92 15.50
N LYS A 20 18.29 2.95 16.39
CA LYS A 20 17.39 1.86 16.73
C LYS A 20 15.96 2.18 16.26
N PHE A 21 15.41 1.34 15.41
CA PHE A 21 14.05 1.47 14.89
C PHE A 21 13.17 0.34 15.42
N LEU A 22 11.98 0.70 15.89
CA LEU A 22 10.89 -0.24 16.12
C LEU A 22 9.87 -0.07 15.00
N LEU A 23 9.62 -1.12 14.23
CA LEU A 23 8.57 -1.14 13.22
C LEU A 23 7.35 -1.86 13.79
N HIS A 24 6.16 -1.32 13.53
CA HIS A 24 4.88 -1.95 13.83
C HIS A 24 4.01 -1.82 12.57
N CYS A 25 3.39 -2.90 12.13
CA CYS A 25 2.51 -2.85 10.97
C CYS A 25 1.24 -3.67 11.14
N PHE A 26 0.20 -3.27 10.42
CA PHE A 26 -1.03 -4.04 10.25
C PHE A 26 -0.74 -5.43 9.67
N SER A 27 -1.51 -6.44 10.07
CA SER A 27 -1.24 -7.86 9.79
C SER A 27 -1.38 -8.26 8.31
N ALA A 28 -2.06 -7.44 7.51
CA ALA A 28 -2.30 -7.66 6.09
C ALA A 28 -1.00 -7.72 5.26
N THR A 29 -0.93 -8.65 4.30
CA THR A 29 0.25 -8.78 3.41
C THR A 29 0.55 -7.49 2.63
N GLY A 30 -0.49 -6.74 2.23
CA GLY A 30 -0.34 -5.44 1.56
C GLY A 30 0.36 -4.36 2.40
N HIS A 31 0.42 -4.54 3.72
CA HIS A 31 1.08 -3.65 4.66
C HIS A 31 2.48 -4.15 5.03
N VAL A 32 2.64 -5.47 5.16
CA VAL A 32 3.93 -6.11 5.45
C VAL A 32 4.93 -5.91 4.32
N LEU A 33 4.53 -6.03 3.06
CA LEU A 33 5.48 -5.94 1.93
C LEU A 33 6.15 -4.54 1.80
N PRO A 34 5.41 -3.41 1.86
CA PRO A 34 6.03 -2.09 1.92
C PRO A 34 6.93 -1.90 3.14
N MET A 35 6.48 -2.35 4.31
CA MET A 35 7.27 -2.26 5.54
C MET A 35 8.56 -3.08 5.44
N GLN A 36 8.53 -4.22 4.74
CA GLN A 36 9.71 -5.05 4.48
C GLN A 36 10.77 -4.31 3.66
N ALA A 37 10.34 -3.55 2.65
CA ALA A 37 11.25 -2.73 1.84
C ALA A 37 11.94 -1.66 2.70
N VAL A 38 11.19 -1.03 3.62
CA VAL A 38 11.75 -0.04 4.56
C VAL A 38 12.69 -0.69 5.57
N ALA A 39 12.29 -1.82 6.15
CA ALA A 39 13.12 -2.57 7.10
C ALA A 39 14.47 -2.96 6.50
N LYS A 40 14.44 -3.49 5.27
CA LYS A 40 15.65 -3.87 4.53
C LYS A 40 16.57 -2.68 4.31
N GLU A 41 16.05 -1.56 3.83
CA GLU A 41 16.83 -0.34 3.61
C GLU A 41 17.48 0.18 4.92
N LEU A 42 16.73 0.17 6.03
CA LEU A 42 17.26 0.59 7.33
C LEU A 42 18.40 -0.33 7.82
N VAL A 43 18.25 -1.65 7.64
CA VAL A 43 19.27 -2.64 7.99
C VAL A 43 20.52 -2.48 7.10
N GLU A 44 20.35 -2.31 5.79
CA GLU A 44 21.45 -2.11 4.83
C GLU A 44 22.25 -0.83 5.13
N ARG A 45 21.60 0.20 5.70
CA ARG A 45 22.26 1.41 6.21
C ARG A 45 22.95 1.23 7.57
N GLY A 46 22.95 0.03 8.13
CA GLY A 46 23.64 -0.31 9.39
C GLY A 46 22.83 -0.01 10.66
N HIS A 47 21.54 0.28 10.56
CA HIS A 47 20.69 0.51 11.74
C HIS A 47 20.25 -0.79 12.41
N GLU A 48 19.89 -0.72 13.68
CA GLU A 48 19.26 -1.84 14.38
C GLU A 48 17.74 -1.75 14.24
N VAL A 49 17.10 -2.81 13.74
CA VAL A 49 15.67 -2.82 13.46
C VAL A 49 15.03 -4.00 14.20
N VAL A 50 14.06 -3.70 15.06
CA VAL A 50 13.11 -4.66 15.62
C VAL A 50 11.77 -4.41 14.96
N TRP A 51 11.09 -5.47 14.54
CA TRP A 51 9.79 -5.36 13.89
C TRP A 51 8.80 -6.29 14.56
N THR A 52 7.72 -5.67 15.07
CA THR A 52 6.59 -6.36 15.64
C THR A 52 5.42 -6.49 14.66
N THR A 53 4.98 -7.73 14.45
CA THR A 53 3.86 -8.11 13.59
C THR A 53 3.43 -9.55 13.94
N ILE A 54 2.51 -10.13 13.17
CA ILE A 54 1.95 -11.46 13.43
C ILE A 54 2.96 -12.58 13.12
N ALA A 55 2.88 -13.70 13.85
CA ALA A 55 3.78 -14.84 13.71
C ALA A 55 3.90 -15.40 12.27
N PRO A 56 2.82 -15.52 11.47
CA PRO A 56 2.94 -15.96 10.08
C PRO A 56 3.83 -15.10 9.17
N GLN A 57 4.17 -13.87 9.58
CA GLN A 57 5.02 -12.95 8.81
C GLN A 57 6.48 -12.96 9.25
N GLU A 58 6.86 -13.77 10.25
CA GLU A 58 8.23 -13.84 10.78
C GLU A 58 9.29 -14.05 9.68
N SER A 59 9.04 -14.97 8.74
CA SER A 59 9.95 -15.24 7.63
C SER A 59 10.26 -13.99 6.78
N ARG A 60 9.28 -13.10 6.60
CA ARG A 60 9.45 -11.84 5.87
C ARG A 60 10.25 -10.83 6.67
N VAL A 61 10.00 -10.76 7.97
CA VAL A 61 10.76 -9.89 8.89
C VAL A 61 12.23 -10.29 8.88
N VAL A 62 12.53 -11.57 9.10
CA VAL A 62 13.90 -12.09 9.10
C VAL A 62 14.58 -11.90 7.74
N ALA A 63 13.86 -12.09 6.63
CA ALA A 63 14.39 -11.87 5.29
C ALA A 63 14.77 -10.41 5.00
N SER A 64 14.25 -9.44 5.77
CA SER A 64 14.70 -8.04 5.70
C SER A 64 15.97 -7.75 6.51
N GLY A 65 16.42 -8.71 7.32
CA GLY A 65 17.51 -8.55 8.28
C GLY A 65 17.09 -7.91 9.62
N ALA A 66 15.80 -7.58 9.79
CA ALA A 66 15.25 -7.11 11.05
C ALA A 66 15.06 -8.27 12.05
N LYS A 67 15.06 -7.93 13.34
CA LYS A 67 14.72 -8.88 14.42
C LYS A 67 13.21 -8.95 14.59
N PHE A 68 12.65 -10.14 14.50
CA PHE A 68 11.22 -10.38 14.72
C PHE A 68 10.86 -10.32 16.21
N PHE A 69 9.70 -9.71 16.50
CA PHE A 69 9.07 -9.75 17.83
C PHE A 69 7.56 -9.97 17.69
N PRO A 70 6.99 -11.06 18.20
CA PRO A 70 5.58 -11.38 17.96
C PRO A 70 4.63 -10.36 18.61
N ALA A 71 3.71 -9.85 17.80
CA ALA A 71 2.53 -9.15 18.28
C ALA A 71 1.50 -10.18 18.78
N GLU A 72 0.74 -9.86 19.83
CA GLU A 72 -0.19 -10.79 20.49
C GLU A 72 -1.57 -10.17 20.67
N GLU A 73 -1.65 -8.92 21.09
CA GLU A 73 -2.93 -8.25 21.36
C GLU A 73 -3.56 -7.75 20.07
N VAL A 74 -2.78 -7.12 19.17
CA VAL A 74 -3.32 -6.65 17.89
C VAL A 74 -3.79 -7.81 17.00
N VAL A 75 -3.21 -9.00 17.16
CA VAL A 75 -3.66 -10.22 16.46
C VAL A 75 -5.11 -10.54 16.81
N LYS A 76 -5.48 -10.42 18.10
CA LYS A 76 -6.84 -10.68 18.58
C LYS A 76 -7.83 -9.65 18.03
N VAL A 77 -7.40 -8.40 17.93
CA VAL A 77 -8.20 -7.32 17.35
C VAL A 77 -8.39 -7.53 15.85
N ASP A 78 -7.32 -7.85 15.11
CA ASP A 78 -7.38 -8.06 13.66
C ASP A 78 -8.22 -9.30 13.29
N ALA A 79 -8.30 -10.31 14.15
CA ALA A 79 -9.18 -11.46 13.94
C ALA A 79 -10.67 -11.08 13.85
N ASN A 80 -11.08 -9.93 14.40
CA ASN A 80 -12.46 -9.44 14.27
C ASN A 80 -12.78 -8.93 12.86
N LEU A 81 -11.78 -8.70 12.02
CA LEU A 81 -11.96 -8.27 10.63
C LEU A 81 -12.37 -9.45 9.73
N ASP A 82 -11.98 -10.67 10.11
CA ASP A 82 -12.20 -11.86 9.30
C ASP A 82 -13.68 -12.20 9.22
N GLY A 83 -14.26 -12.06 8.03
CA GLY A 83 -15.68 -12.32 7.77
C GLY A 83 -16.63 -11.25 8.31
N ALA A 84 -16.11 -10.12 8.81
CA ALA A 84 -16.94 -9.01 9.24
C ALA A 84 -17.73 -8.42 8.06
N ASN A 85 -19.00 -8.11 8.31
CA ASN A 85 -19.90 -7.48 7.33
C ASN A 85 -20.68 -6.35 8.02
N PRO A 86 -20.03 -5.22 8.34
CA PRO A 86 -20.66 -4.11 9.04
C PRO A 86 -21.77 -3.49 8.18
N LYS A 87 -22.86 -3.09 8.83
CA LYS A 87 -24.06 -2.54 8.16
C LYS A 87 -23.97 -1.04 7.90
N ASP A 88 -23.17 -0.34 8.68
CA ASP A 88 -23.01 1.11 8.61
C ASP A 88 -21.59 1.53 9.04
N MET A 89 -21.34 2.84 9.03
CA MET A 89 -20.03 3.39 9.38
C MET A 89 -19.67 3.29 10.86
N ASN A 90 -20.65 3.22 11.76
CA ASN A 90 -20.38 3.04 13.19
C ASN A 90 -19.92 1.60 13.45
N GLU A 91 -20.63 0.61 12.89
CA GLU A 91 -20.19 -0.79 12.95
C GLU A 91 -18.83 -0.97 12.26
N THR A 92 -18.58 -0.28 11.15
CA THR A 92 -17.27 -0.32 10.48
C THR A 92 -16.17 0.28 11.37
N ALA A 93 -16.43 1.40 12.05
CA ALA A 93 -15.50 1.99 13.00
C ALA A 93 -15.22 1.04 14.17
N GLU A 94 -16.24 0.41 14.75
CA GLU A 94 -16.08 -0.57 15.82
C GLU A 94 -15.22 -1.77 15.37
N VAL A 95 -15.54 -2.36 14.22
CA VAL A 95 -14.79 -3.50 13.65
C VAL A 95 -13.31 -3.11 13.42
N MET A 96 -13.04 -1.91 12.93
CA MET A 96 -11.68 -1.49 12.60
C MET A 96 -10.87 -0.99 13.80
N PHE A 97 -11.48 -0.30 14.76
CA PHE A 97 -10.76 0.46 15.79
C PHE A 97 -10.95 -0.06 17.21
N SER A 98 -12.02 -0.79 17.52
CA SER A 98 -12.34 -1.18 18.89
C SER A 98 -11.26 -2.10 19.48
N GLY A 99 -10.65 -1.66 20.59
CA GLY A 99 -9.57 -2.38 21.27
C GLY A 99 -8.19 -2.19 20.63
N ARG A 100 -8.10 -1.54 19.45
CA ARG A 100 -6.84 -1.43 18.71
C ARG A 100 -5.82 -0.56 19.41
N VAL A 101 -6.26 0.57 20.00
CA VAL A 101 -5.36 1.51 20.68
C VAL A 101 -4.65 0.80 21.83
N THR A 102 -5.42 0.16 22.70
CA THR A 102 -4.90 -0.54 23.87
C THR A 102 -4.06 -1.76 23.48
N ALA A 103 -4.45 -2.49 22.43
CA ALA A 103 -3.68 -3.62 21.90
C ALA A 103 -2.31 -3.20 21.36
N GLN A 104 -2.24 -2.16 20.53
CA GLN A 104 -0.98 -1.62 20.01
C GLN A 104 -0.05 -1.17 21.15
N VAL A 105 -0.61 -0.46 22.14
CA VAL A 105 0.14 -0.02 23.32
C VAL A 105 0.71 -1.22 24.09
N ALA A 106 -0.09 -2.26 24.31
CA ALA A 106 0.34 -3.46 25.02
C ALA A 106 1.48 -4.20 24.29
N ASP A 107 1.33 -4.43 22.99
CA ASP A 107 2.34 -5.11 22.17
C ASP A 107 3.66 -4.32 22.14
N ILE A 108 3.61 -3.01 21.90
CA ILE A 108 4.82 -2.19 21.85
C ILE A 108 5.47 -2.09 23.24
N ARG A 109 4.70 -1.97 24.33
CA ARG A 109 5.26 -2.01 25.70
C ARG A 109 5.99 -3.31 26.00
N ARG A 110 5.58 -4.46 25.43
CA ARG A 110 6.35 -5.71 25.56
C ARG A 110 7.74 -5.58 24.93
N VAL A 111 7.82 -4.99 23.74
CA VAL A 111 9.11 -4.71 23.06
C VAL A 111 9.96 -3.74 23.87
N LEU A 112 9.34 -2.67 24.40
CA LEU A 112 10.03 -1.61 25.16
C LEU A 112 10.70 -2.09 26.45
N LYS A 113 10.36 -3.29 26.97
CA LYS A 113 11.03 -3.91 28.12
C LYS A 113 12.48 -4.29 27.81
N THR A 114 12.77 -4.68 26.58
CA THR A 114 14.09 -5.20 26.17
C THR A 114 14.75 -4.37 25.07
N PHE A 115 14.00 -3.51 24.38
CA PHE A 115 14.49 -2.69 23.29
C PHE A 115 14.07 -1.23 23.45
N LYS A 116 15.02 -0.30 23.40
CA LYS A 116 14.77 1.14 23.48
C LYS A 116 14.98 1.77 22.10
N PRO A 117 13.92 2.01 21.32
CA PRO A 117 14.04 2.61 19.99
C PRO A 117 14.33 4.10 20.06
N ASP A 118 15.11 4.61 19.10
CA ASP A 118 15.23 6.05 18.81
C ASP A 118 14.00 6.55 18.02
N PHE A 119 13.36 5.68 17.24
CA PHE A 119 12.19 5.98 16.43
C PHE A 119 11.24 4.77 16.33
N VAL A 120 9.94 5.03 16.35
CA VAL A 120 8.92 4.04 15.96
C VAL A 120 8.38 4.38 14.58
N LEU A 121 8.26 3.39 13.69
CA LEU A 121 7.54 3.51 12.44
C LEU A 121 6.30 2.64 12.51
N ASN A 122 5.13 3.27 12.41
CA ASN A 122 3.86 2.58 12.27
C ASN A 122 3.37 2.72 10.83
N ASP A 123 2.64 1.75 10.29
CA ASP A 123 1.87 1.97 9.06
C ASP A 123 0.51 2.63 9.37
N ALA A 124 -0.57 2.19 8.73
CA ALA A 124 -1.92 2.67 8.97
C ALA A 124 -2.36 2.54 10.45
N LEU A 125 -3.36 3.33 10.83
CA LEU A 125 -3.99 3.29 12.15
C LEU A 125 -2.98 3.46 13.32
N PRO A 126 -2.32 4.62 13.45
CA PRO A 126 -1.21 4.81 14.39
C PRO A 126 -1.64 5.17 15.82
N GLN A 127 -2.91 4.99 16.20
CA GLN A 127 -3.47 5.62 17.39
C GLN A 127 -2.82 5.14 18.71
N GLY A 128 -2.44 3.86 18.80
CA GLY A 128 -1.68 3.35 19.95
C GLY A 128 -0.23 3.85 19.99
N VAL A 129 0.41 4.04 18.84
CA VAL A 129 1.76 4.63 18.76
C VAL A 129 1.74 6.10 19.14
N ALA A 130 0.72 6.84 18.69
CA ALA A 130 0.48 8.22 19.10
C ALA A 130 0.27 8.30 20.62
N ALA A 131 -0.55 7.40 21.20
CA ALA A 131 -0.77 7.32 22.63
C ALA A 131 0.53 7.09 23.42
N LEU A 132 1.42 6.19 22.96
CA LEU A 132 2.73 5.97 23.59
C LEU A 132 3.61 7.21 23.55
N TYR A 133 3.57 7.98 22.47
CA TYR A 133 4.30 9.24 22.36
C TYR A 133 3.76 10.28 23.35
N GLU A 134 2.43 10.43 23.44
CA GLU A 134 1.79 11.34 24.40
C GLU A 134 2.07 10.96 25.87
N LEU A 135 2.18 9.67 26.17
CA LEU A 135 2.58 9.16 27.48
C LEU A 135 4.07 9.33 27.80
N GLY A 136 4.88 9.77 26.82
CA GLY A 136 6.33 9.91 26.97
C GLY A 136 7.09 8.58 26.99
N GLU A 137 6.48 7.48 26.53
CA GLU A 137 7.09 6.15 26.54
C GLU A 137 7.98 5.88 25.32
N ILE A 138 7.77 6.63 24.23
CA ILE A 138 8.61 6.59 23.03
C ILE A 138 9.05 8.02 22.64
N PRO A 139 10.26 8.19 22.07
CA PRO A 139 10.80 9.51 21.80
C PRO A 139 10.10 10.23 20.65
N ARG A 140 9.89 9.55 19.51
CA ARG A 140 9.20 10.04 18.31
C ARG A 140 8.69 8.87 17.48
N TYR A 141 7.73 9.15 16.62
CA TYR A 141 7.24 8.19 15.64
C TYR A 141 6.99 8.82 14.27
N ALA A 142 7.00 7.99 13.24
CA ALA A 142 6.58 8.32 11.89
C ALA A 142 5.46 7.37 11.44
N THR A 143 4.71 7.76 10.43
CA THR A 143 3.70 6.91 9.81
C THR A 143 4.06 6.56 8.37
N LEU A 144 3.79 5.33 7.95
CA LEU A 144 3.98 4.84 6.59
C LEU A 144 2.62 4.67 5.89
N GLY A 145 2.39 5.46 4.85
CA GLY A 145 1.21 5.40 3.99
C GLY A 145 1.34 4.29 2.95
N VAL A 146 0.58 3.21 3.14
CA VAL A 146 0.44 2.07 2.22
C VAL A 146 -0.95 1.98 1.59
N VAL A 147 -1.77 3.00 1.83
CA VAL A 147 -3.09 3.28 1.27
C VAL A 147 -3.09 4.73 0.78
N PRO A 148 -4.13 5.18 0.06
CA PRO A 148 -4.25 6.56 -0.36
C PRO A 148 -4.11 7.57 0.79
N LEU A 149 -3.56 8.76 0.49
CA LEU A 149 -3.47 9.85 1.45
C LEU A 149 -4.82 10.56 1.59
N TYR A 150 -5.32 10.68 2.82
CA TYR A 150 -6.63 11.27 3.10
C TYR A 150 -6.47 12.56 3.90
N LEU A 151 -7.08 13.64 3.42
CA LEU A 151 -7.11 14.89 4.18
C LEU A 151 -8.34 14.93 5.10
N PRO A 152 -8.25 15.57 6.27
CA PRO A 152 -9.40 15.79 7.13
C PRO A 152 -10.52 16.58 6.42
N ASP A 153 -11.72 16.02 6.39
CA ASP A 153 -12.93 16.61 5.78
C ASP A 153 -13.78 17.30 6.85
N ILE A 154 -13.20 18.33 7.47
CA ILE A 154 -13.74 19.03 8.65
C ILE A 154 -13.76 20.56 8.47
N GLY A 155 -13.37 21.05 7.29
CA GLY A 155 -13.38 22.47 6.95
C GLY A 155 -14.73 22.93 6.40
N PRO A 156 -14.98 24.26 6.34
CA PRO A 156 -16.21 24.80 5.75
C PRO A 156 -16.26 24.63 4.22
N GLU A 157 -15.11 24.47 3.57
CA GLU A 157 -14.98 24.30 2.13
C GLU A 157 -14.93 22.82 1.75
N PRO A 158 -15.68 22.37 0.73
CA PRO A 158 -15.68 20.98 0.29
C PRO A 158 -14.33 20.58 -0.33
N ILE A 159 -13.88 19.36 -0.04
CA ILE A 159 -12.70 18.78 -0.68
C ILE A 159 -13.07 18.27 -2.08
N GLU A 160 -12.38 18.77 -3.11
CA GLU A 160 -12.64 18.43 -4.52
C GLU A 160 -12.55 16.91 -4.82
N HIS A 161 -11.71 16.20 -4.06
CA HIS A 161 -11.53 14.74 -4.13
C HIS A 161 -11.74 14.07 -2.78
N ALA A 162 -12.90 14.30 -2.17
CA ALA A 162 -13.30 13.67 -0.92
C ALA A 162 -13.26 12.14 -0.99
N ALA A 163 -12.95 11.51 0.15
CA ALA A 163 -12.90 10.06 0.28
C ALA A 163 -14.29 9.43 0.04
N GLN A 164 -14.31 8.31 -0.69
CA GLN A 164 -15.52 7.57 -1.04
C GLN A 164 -15.52 6.14 -0.49
N SER A 165 -14.36 5.66 -0.05
CA SER A 165 -14.22 4.35 0.55
C SER A 165 -14.49 4.39 2.06
N ALA A 166 -14.88 3.25 2.64
CA ALA A 166 -15.15 3.17 4.07
C ALA A 166 -13.89 3.53 4.90
N LEU A 167 -12.71 3.04 4.49
CA LEU A 167 -11.45 3.39 5.14
C LEU A 167 -11.15 4.90 5.00
N GLY A 168 -11.30 5.46 3.81
CA GLY A 168 -11.05 6.87 3.57
C GLY A 168 -11.97 7.77 4.37
N LEU A 169 -13.25 7.43 4.48
CA LEU A 169 -14.21 8.13 5.36
C LEU A 169 -13.78 8.05 6.82
N LEU A 170 -13.42 6.86 7.33
CA LEU A 170 -12.95 6.70 8.71
C LEU A 170 -11.65 7.43 9.02
N ILE A 171 -10.80 7.70 8.02
CA ILE A 171 -9.54 8.46 8.22
C ILE A 171 -9.77 9.97 8.09
N SER A 172 -10.65 10.40 7.18
CA SER A 172 -10.92 11.82 6.91
C SER A 172 -11.94 12.44 7.86
N GLN A 173 -12.80 11.63 8.48
CA GLN A 173 -13.90 12.08 9.34
C GLN A 173 -13.74 11.61 10.80
N PRO A 174 -13.02 12.39 11.64
CA PRO A 174 -12.76 12.03 13.04
C PRO A 174 -14.02 11.64 13.82
N GLN A 175 -15.16 12.31 13.59
CA GLN A 175 -16.42 12.06 14.28
C GLN A 175 -16.90 10.61 14.20
N LEU A 176 -16.50 9.86 13.16
CA LEU A 176 -16.86 8.45 13.00
C LEU A 176 -16.01 7.52 13.88
N VAL A 177 -14.78 7.91 14.21
CA VAL A 177 -13.79 7.06 14.89
C VAL A 177 -13.58 7.45 16.35
N LEU A 178 -13.66 8.75 16.66
CA LEU A 178 -13.45 9.28 18.00
C LEU A 178 -14.31 8.61 19.09
N PRO A 179 -15.60 8.28 18.88
CA PRO A 179 -16.41 7.56 19.85
C PRO A 179 -15.84 6.18 20.25
N THR A 180 -15.16 5.50 19.32
CA THR A 180 -14.54 4.19 19.55
C THR A 180 -13.17 4.32 20.22
N ILE A 181 -12.33 5.27 19.77
CA ILE A 181 -10.94 5.38 20.27
C ILE A 181 -10.79 6.18 21.57
N ASN A 182 -11.68 7.15 21.85
CA ASN A 182 -11.57 7.98 23.05
C ASN A 182 -11.77 7.20 24.37
N PRO A 183 -12.72 6.25 24.48
CA PRO A 183 -12.81 5.39 25.65
C PRO A 183 -11.53 4.59 25.92
N GLU A 184 -10.84 4.14 24.87
CA GLU A 184 -9.55 3.46 25.01
C GLU A 184 -8.44 4.39 25.49
N ARG A 185 -8.39 5.62 24.98
CA ARG A 185 -7.45 6.66 25.45
C ARG A 185 -7.66 6.97 26.93
N GLN A 186 -8.91 7.06 27.39
CA GLN A 186 -9.23 7.27 28.80
C GLN A 186 -8.73 6.13 29.69
N LYS A 187 -8.83 4.87 29.24
CA LYS A 187 -8.25 3.72 29.97
C LYS A 187 -6.73 3.82 30.14
N LEU A 188 -6.06 4.53 29.24
CA LEU A 188 -4.62 4.81 29.30
C LEU A 188 -4.27 6.08 30.08
N GLY A 189 -5.26 6.80 30.61
CA GLY A 189 -5.07 8.07 31.32
C GLY A 189 -4.84 9.28 30.39
N LEU A 190 -5.14 9.15 29.09
CA LEU A 190 -5.00 10.23 28.11
C LEU A 190 -6.31 11.01 27.94
N ALA A 191 -6.17 12.29 27.57
CA ALA A 191 -7.30 13.12 27.20
C ALA A 191 -7.98 12.59 25.93
N ALA A 192 -9.30 12.80 25.84
CA ALA A 192 -10.05 12.55 24.62
C ALA A 192 -9.57 13.48 23.49
N LEU A 193 -9.43 12.93 22.29
CA LEU A 193 -9.20 13.69 21.07
C LEU A 193 -10.49 14.41 20.65
N LYS A 194 -10.31 15.57 20.05
CA LYS A 194 -11.34 16.42 19.45
C LYS A 194 -11.34 16.23 17.93
N VAL A 195 -12.43 16.59 17.28
CA VAL A 195 -12.56 16.52 15.81
C VAL A 195 -11.54 17.39 15.06
N THR A 196 -10.96 18.39 15.73
CA THR A 196 -9.90 19.24 15.19
C THR A 196 -8.50 18.62 15.31
N ASP A 197 -8.36 17.52 16.04
CA ASP A 197 -7.08 16.89 16.30
C ASP A 197 -6.71 15.93 15.16
N THR A 198 -5.42 15.88 14.84
CA THR A 198 -4.89 14.93 13.86
C THR A 198 -4.68 13.57 14.52
N TYR A 199 -5.38 12.53 14.05
CA TYR A 199 -5.24 11.16 14.57
C TYR A 199 -4.76 10.14 13.53
N ALA A 200 -4.78 10.52 12.25
CA ALA A 200 -4.48 9.65 11.11
C ALA A 200 -2.97 9.49 10.84
N TYR A 201 -2.19 10.53 11.10
CA TYR A 201 -0.77 10.60 10.71
C TYR A 201 0.11 11.13 11.85
N SER A 202 1.40 10.79 11.80
CA SER A 202 2.38 11.40 12.69
C SER A 202 2.48 12.92 12.40
N PRO A 203 2.54 13.77 13.45
CA PRO A 203 2.79 15.20 13.27
C PRO A 203 4.24 15.51 12.87
N PHE A 204 5.15 14.53 12.95
CA PHE A 204 6.58 14.71 12.66
C PHE A 204 6.94 14.33 11.23
N LEU A 205 6.46 13.19 10.77
CA LEU A 205 6.78 12.64 9.46
C LEU A 205 5.74 11.61 9.03
N HIS A 206 5.12 11.85 7.88
CA HIS A 206 4.36 10.84 7.16
C HIS A 206 5.08 10.47 5.86
N ILE A 207 5.43 9.20 5.70
CA ILE A 207 6.09 8.66 4.51
C ILE A 207 5.01 8.06 3.62
N GLN A 208 4.68 8.72 2.50
CA GLN A 208 3.68 8.22 1.57
C GLN A 208 4.35 7.43 0.44
N ALA A 209 3.95 6.16 0.26
CA ALA A 209 4.44 5.27 -0.79
C ALA A 209 3.86 5.61 -2.18
N SER A 210 4.03 6.87 -2.61
CA SER A 210 3.38 7.47 -3.79
C SER A 210 4.20 8.61 -4.37
N CYS A 211 3.58 9.41 -5.23
CA CYS A 211 4.06 10.70 -5.70
C CYS A 211 2.96 11.77 -5.60
N PRO A 212 3.32 13.08 -5.62
CA PRO A 212 2.37 14.19 -5.57
C PRO A 212 1.16 14.06 -6.51
N SER A 213 1.39 13.91 -7.83
CA SER A 213 0.29 13.91 -8.80
C SER A 213 -0.74 12.80 -8.55
N LEU A 214 -0.29 11.66 -8.00
CA LEU A 214 -1.16 10.52 -7.73
C LEU A 214 -1.99 10.73 -6.46
N GLU A 215 -1.60 11.64 -5.56
CA GLU A 215 -2.36 12.04 -4.37
C GLU A 215 -3.15 13.33 -4.55
N PHE A 216 -3.63 13.60 -5.78
CA PHE A 216 -4.38 14.81 -6.14
C PHE A 216 -3.63 16.13 -5.86
N GLN A 217 -2.31 16.10 -5.66
CA GLN A 217 -1.56 17.31 -5.40
C GLN A 217 -1.30 18.07 -6.70
N GLU A 218 -1.81 19.29 -6.76
CA GLU A 218 -1.44 20.26 -7.79
C GLU A 218 -0.25 21.11 -7.32
N GLY A 219 0.78 21.22 -8.16
CA GLY A 219 1.94 22.06 -7.87
C GLY A 219 3.01 21.44 -6.95
N PRO A 220 4.08 22.20 -6.66
CA PRO A 220 5.30 21.66 -6.05
C PRO A 220 5.25 21.56 -4.51
N GLU A 221 4.33 22.27 -3.86
CA GLU A 221 4.25 22.33 -2.40
C GLU A 221 3.57 21.09 -1.82
N PRO A 222 4.10 20.49 -0.75
CA PRO A 222 3.54 19.27 -0.19
C PRO A 222 2.14 19.51 0.37
N ILE A 223 1.23 18.57 0.11
CA ILE A 223 -0.17 18.61 0.57
C ILE A 223 -0.31 18.81 2.09
N LEU A 224 0.66 18.28 2.86
CA LEU A 224 0.85 18.57 4.28
C LEU A 224 2.36 18.72 4.56
N PRO A 225 2.80 19.65 5.45
CA PRO A 225 4.22 19.93 5.68
C PRO A 225 5.08 18.73 6.09
N GLN A 226 4.47 17.76 6.79
CA GLN A 226 5.11 16.54 7.29
C GLN A 226 5.13 15.38 6.29
N VAL A 227 4.48 15.52 5.12
CA VAL A 227 4.39 14.43 4.12
C VAL A 227 5.66 14.39 3.27
N GLN A 228 6.20 13.19 3.11
CA GLN A 228 7.29 12.88 2.19
C GLN A 228 6.92 11.73 1.28
N TYR A 229 6.96 11.98 -0.02
CA TYR A 229 6.76 10.98 -1.05
C TYR A 229 8.05 10.18 -1.28
N VAL A 230 7.93 8.85 -1.30
CA VAL A 230 9.06 7.94 -1.52
C VAL A 230 8.87 7.02 -2.73
N GLY A 231 7.78 7.21 -3.48
CA GLY A 231 7.46 6.36 -4.61
C GLY A 231 7.00 4.97 -4.17
N PRO A 232 6.99 3.99 -5.08
CA PRO A 232 6.52 2.64 -4.77
C PRO A 232 7.52 1.92 -3.86
N LEU A 233 7.04 1.42 -2.74
CA LEU A 233 7.82 0.59 -1.82
C LEU A 233 7.79 -0.87 -2.26
N VAL A 234 8.79 -1.25 -3.03
CA VAL A 234 8.93 -2.59 -3.62
C VAL A 234 10.26 -3.19 -3.23
N THR A 235 10.21 -4.37 -2.61
CA THR A 235 11.39 -5.22 -2.43
C THR A 235 11.71 -5.89 -3.76
N ARG A 236 12.82 -5.52 -4.40
CA ARG A 236 13.31 -6.26 -5.57
C ARG A 236 13.79 -7.64 -5.14
N LEU A 237 13.37 -8.66 -5.88
CA LEU A 237 13.89 -9.99 -5.67
C LEU A 237 15.25 -10.09 -6.39
N ALA A 238 16.32 -10.34 -5.64
CA ALA A 238 17.65 -10.55 -6.19
C ALA A 238 18.00 -12.05 -6.07
N GLY A 239 18.25 -12.72 -7.19
CA GLY A 239 18.70 -14.12 -7.19
C GLY A 239 18.38 -14.88 -8.48
N ALA A 240 19.18 -15.91 -8.78
CA ALA A 240 19.10 -16.73 -10.00
C ALA A 240 17.97 -17.79 -9.99
N ASN A 241 17.19 -17.90 -8.90
CA ASN A 241 16.18 -18.94 -8.74
C ASN A 241 14.91 -18.37 -8.09
N LEU A 242 14.16 -17.57 -8.86
CA LEU A 242 12.94 -16.89 -8.39
C LEU A 242 11.70 -17.80 -8.38
N GLY A 243 11.85 -19.09 -8.70
CA GLY A 243 10.73 -20.03 -8.76
C GLY A 243 9.64 -19.59 -9.75
N VAL A 244 10.06 -18.99 -10.88
CA VAL A 244 9.11 -18.57 -11.92
C VAL A 244 8.40 -19.79 -12.51
N PRO A 245 7.13 -19.66 -12.94
CA PRO A 245 6.39 -20.76 -13.54
C PRO A 245 7.10 -21.35 -14.79
N THR A 246 6.84 -22.62 -15.09
CA THR A 246 7.47 -23.32 -16.23
C THR A 246 7.17 -22.68 -17.58
N TRP A 247 6.02 -22.02 -17.72
CA TRP A 247 5.60 -21.27 -18.91
C TRP A 247 6.20 -19.85 -18.99
N TRP A 248 7.13 -19.48 -18.12
CA TRP A 248 7.68 -18.11 -18.10
C TRP A 248 8.34 -17.70 -19.42
N GLU A 249 8.88 -18.64 -20.18
CA GLU A 249 9.41 -18.38 -21.53
C GLU A 249 8.35 -17.80 -22.48
N ASP A 250 7.07 -18.17 -22.32
CA ASP A 250 5.97 -17.62 -23.10
C ASP A 250 5.80 -16.11 -22.84
N VAL A 251 5.97 -15.69 -21.58
CA VAL A 251 5.95 -14.26 -21.20
C VAL A 251 7.12 -13.49 -21.81
N VAL A 252 8.29 -14.14 -21.90
CA VAL A 252 9.49 -13.55 -22.50
C VAL A 252 9.31 -13.35 -24.01
N ASN A 253 8.65 -14.31 -24.68
CA ASN A 253 8.44 -14.33 -26.12
C ASN A 253 7.18 -13.57 -26.59
N ALA A 254 6.23 -13.32 -25.68
CA ALA A 254 5.01 -12.60 -26.01
C ALA A 254 5.26 -11.15 -26.44
N THR A 255 4.62 -10.73 -27.53
CA THR A 255 4.64 -9.34 -28.01
C THR A 255 3.69 -8.44 -27.22
N SER A 256 2.75 -9.04 -26.48
CA SER A 256 1.79 -8.35 -25.63
C SER A 256 1.37 -9.21 -24.45
N VAL A 257 1.63 -8.73 -23.25
CA VAL A 257 1.19 -9.36 -22.00
C VAL A 257 0.14 -8.50 -21.31
N ILE A 258 -0.95 -9.10 -20.85
CA ILE A 258 -1.95 -8.46 -19.98
C ILE A 258 -1.92 -9.18 -18.63
N GLY A 259 -1.64 -8.45 -17.56
CA GLY A 259 -1.73 -8.98 -16.21
C GLY A 259 -3.18 -8.92 -15.70
N ILE A 260 -3.63 -9.95 -15.00
CA ILE A 260 -4.95 -10.00 -14.34
C ILE A 260 -4.76 -10.44 -12.89
N THR A 261 -5.21 -9.63 -11.93
CA THR A 261 -5.00 -9.92 -10.50
C THR A 261 -6.11 -9.36 -9.63
N GLN A 262 -6.33 -9.94 -8.45
CA GLN A 262 -7.33 -9.48 -7.47
C GLN A 262 -6.72 -9.21 -6.08
N GLY A 263 -5.40 -8.98 -6.02
CA GLY A 263 -4.69 -8.78 -4.75
C GLY A 263 -4.62 -10.05 -3.90
N THR A 264 -4.20 -9.91 -2.64
CA THR A 264 -3.96 -11.05 -1.74
C THR A 264 -5.09 -11.31 -0.74
N PHE A 265 -6.04 -10.38 -0.60
CA PHE A 265 -7.16 -10.45 0.35
C PHE A 265 -8.46 -10.93 -0.27
N ALA A 266 -8.74 -10.57 -1.53
CA ALA A 266 -9.96 -10.97 -2.20
C ALA A 266 -9.80 -12.39 -2.77
N MET A 267 -10.52 -13.36 -2.19
CA MET A 267 -10.37 -14.79 -2.52
C MET A 267 -11.42 -15.33 -3.49
N ASN A 268 -12.43 -14.55 -3.89
CA ASN A 268 -13.42 -15.02 -4.85
C ASN A 268 -12.97 -14.73 -6.29
N PRO A 269 -12.52 -15.72 -7.08
CA PRO A 269 -12.07 -15.50 -8.46
C PRO A 269 -13.21 -15.11 -9.42
N THR A 270 -14.48 -15.30 -9.04
CA THR A 270 -15.62 -14.93 -9.89
C THR A 270 -15.86 -13.42 -9.93
N SER A 271 -15.27 -12.67 -9.00
CA SER A 271 -15.47 -11.22 -8.91
C SER A 271 -14.82 -10.49 -10.09
N LEU A 272 -13.51 -10.66 -10.32
CA LEU A 272 -12.80 -9.98 -11.40
C LEU A 272 -12.00 -10.93 -12.31
N ILE A 273 -11.33 -11.92 -11.73
CA ILE A 273 -10.39 -12.78 -12.48
C ILE A 273 -11.11 -13.53 -13.61
N ILE A 274 -12.17 -14.26 -13.30
CA ILE A 274 -12.91 -15.07 -14.28
C ILE A 274 -13.54 -14.19 -15.37
N PRO A 275 -14.28 -13.10 -15.05
CA PRO A 275 -14.80 -12.19 -16.08
C PRO A 275 -13.70 -11.62 -16.98
N ALA A 276 -12.53 -11.30 -16.43
CA ALA A 276 -11.40 -10.78 -17.20
C ALA A 276 -10.76 -11.82 -18.12
N ILE A 277 -10.60 -13.08 -17.67
CA ILE A 277 -10.13 -14.17 -18.53
C ILE A 277 -11.13 -14.38 -19.67
N GLN A 278 -12.42 -14.52 -19.36
CA GLN A 278 -13.48 -14.72 -20.36
C GLN A 278 -13.57 -13.55 -21.36
N ALA A 279 -13.27 -12.33 -20.92
CA ALA A 279 -13.29 -11.15 -21.78
C ALA A 279 -12.20 -11.20 -22.87
N LEU A 280 -11.05 -11.79 -22.55
CA LEU A 280 -9.80 -11.59 -23.31
C LEU A 280 -9.22 -12.88 -23.91
N GLN A 281 -9.55 -14.07 -23.40
CA GLN A 281 -8.92 -15.33 -23.83
C GLN A 281 -9.19 -15.73 -25.29
N GLY A 282 -10.20 -15.13 -25.93
CA GLY A 282 -10.46 -15.30 -27.36
C GLY A 282 -9.49 -14.54 -28.28
N ASP A 283 -8.79 -13.52 -27.77
CA ASP A 283 -7.85 -12.73 -28.56
C ASP A 283 -6.40 -13.19 -28.33
N LYS A 284 -5.93 -14.04 -29.24
CA LYS A 284 -4.59 -14.65 -29.17
C LYS A 284 -3.43 -13.67 -29.39
N ARG A 285 -3.72 -12.40 -29.70
CA ARG A 285 -2.68 -11.35 -29.74
C ARG A 285 -2.13 -11.02 -28.36
N HIS A 286 -2.85 -11.39 -27.30
CA HIS A 286 -2.49 -11.07 -25.92
C HIS A 286 -2.28 -12.36 -25.12
N LEU A 287 -1.13 -12.47 -24.46
CA LEU A 287 -0.89 -13.46 -23.41
C LEU A 287 -1.46 -12.93 -22.09
N LEU A 288 -2.36 -13.68 -21.47
CA LEU A 288 -2.93 -13.33 -20.17
C LEU A 288 -2.12 -13.99 -19.07
N VAL A 289 -1.60 -13.19 -18.13
CA VAL A 289 -0.87 -13.71 -16.97
C VAL A 289 -1.67 -13.45 -15.71
N VAL A 290 -2.05 -14.52 -15.02
CA VAL A 290 -3.01 -14.51 -13.91
C VAL A 290 -2.34 -15.06 -12.64
N PRO A 291 -1.64 -14.21 -11.86
CA PRO A 291 -1.18 -14.57 -10.53
C PRO A 291 -2.35 -14.57 -9.54
N SER A 292 -2.68 -15.76 -9.00
CA SER A 292 -3.77 -15.96 -8.04
C SER A 292 -3.57 -17.20 -7.18
N LYS A 293 -3.70 -17.06 -5.86
CA LYS A 293 -3.73 -18.20 -4.93
C LYS A 293 -4.88 -19.18 -5.19
N CYS A 294 -5.91 -18.76 -5.92
CA CYS A 294 -7.04 -19.60 -6.30
C CYS A 294 -6.84 -20.24 -7.70
N ALA A 295 -5.60 -20.51 -8.11
CA ALA A 295 -5.27 -21.00 -9.45
C ALA A 295 -6.06 -22.27 -9.83
N GLU A 296 -6.11 -23.26 -8.94
CA GLU A 296 -6.85 -24.51 -9.16
C GLU A 296 -8.37 -24.30 -9.21
N GLU A 297 -8.89 -23.42 -8.35
CA GLU A 297 -10.31 -23.07 -8.36
C GLU A 297 -10.72 -22.40 -9.69
N ILE A 298 -9.86 -21.54 -10.24
CA ILE A 298 -10.11 -20.91 -11.55
C ILE A 298 -10.16 -21.98 -12.64
N ARG A 299 -9.17 -22.90 -12.67
CA ARG A 299 -9.13 -24.00 -13.65
C ARG A 299 -10.34 -24.92 -13.58
N GLY A 300 -10.88 -25.14 -12.38
CA GLY A 300 -12.10 -25.94 -12.20
C GLY A 300 -13.40 -25.25 -12.63
N LYS A 301 -13.42 -23.91 -12.74
CA LYS A 301 -14.64 -23.12 -13.02
C LYS A 301 -14.81 -22.71 -14.48
N ILE A 302 -13.73 -22.67 -15.26
CA ILE A 302 -13.76 -22.23 -16.66
C ILE A 302 -12.85 -23.06 -17.55
N THR A 303 -13.21 -23.19 -18.83
CA THR A 303 -12.27 -23.62 -19.86
C THR A 303 -11.23 -22.53 -20.07
N VAL A 304 -9.96 -22.90 -19.91
CA VAL A 304 -8.80 -22.01 -20.05
C VAL A 304 -8.16 -22.26 -21.39
N GLU A 305 -8.05 -21.21 -22.19
CA GLU A 305 -7.43 -21.25 -23.51
C GLU A 305 -5.89 -21.17 -23.45
N ASP A 306 -5.22 -21.55 -24.55
CA ASP A 306 -3.74 -21.63 -24.63
C ASP A 306 -2.99 -20.31 -24.37
N ASN A 307 -3.64 -19.15 -24.53
CA ASN A 307 -3.03 -17.85 -24.27
C ASN A 307 -3.25 -17.36 -22.82
N VAL A 308 -3.60 -18.27 -21.90
CA VAL A 308 -3.87 -17.93 -20.49
C VAL A 308 -2.95 -18.71 -19.57
N CYS A 309 -2.04 -17.99 -18.93
CA CYS A 309 -1.06 -18.51 -17.99
C CYS A 309 -1.49 -18.21 -16.54
N ILE A 310 -1.90 -19.24 -15.80
CA ILE A 310 -2.33 -19.11 -14.40
C ILE A 310 -1.24 -19.69 -13.48
N ALA A 311 -0.85 -18.94 -12.44
CA ALA A 311 0.04 -19.41 -11.39
C ALA A 311 -0.40 -18.89 -10.02
N GLU A 312 -0.02 -19.60 -8.95
CA GLU A 312 -0.27 -19.13 -7.58
C GLU A 312 0.42 -17.80 -7.30
N TRP A 313 1.60 -17.61 -7.88
CA TRP A 313 2.41 -16.43 -7.66
C TRP A 313 3.31 -16.14 -8.87
N VAL A 314 3.50 -14.86 -9.15
CA VAL A 314 4.42 -14.34 -10.17
C VAL A 314 5.10 -13.08 -9.61
N PRO A 315 6.42 -12.96 -9.75
CA PRO A 315 7.15 -11.75 -9.34
C PRO A 315 6.78 -10.54 -10.21
N TYR A 316 6.23 -9.49 -9.57
CA TYR A 316 5.74 -8.29 -10.27
C TYR A 316 6.87 -7.48 -10.91
N ASP A 317 8.06 -7.47 -10.33
CA ASP A 317 9.25 -6.83 -10.90
C ASP A 317 9.70 -7.47 -12.22
N MET A 318 9.33 -8.73 -12.47
CA MET A 318 9.54 -9.39 -13.76
C MET A 318 8.34 -9.27 -14.71
N LEU A 319 7.11 -9.33 -14.18
CA LEU A 319 5.88 -9.28 -14.97
C LEU A 319 5.58 -7.86 -15.49
N LEU A 320 5.57 -6.85 -14.62
CA LEU A 320 5.11 -5.51 -14.96
C LEU A 320 5.93 -4.83 -16.08
N PRO A 321 7.27 -5.00 -16.19
CA PRO A 321 8.01 -4.50 -17.36
C PRO A 321 7.54 -5.05 -18.71
N ARG A 322 6.87 -6.21 -18.73
CA ARG A 322 6.34 -6.86 -19.94
C ARG A 322 4.88 -6.51 -20.20
N CYS A 323 4.16 -6.01 -19.20
CA CYS A 323 2.73 -5.76 -19.30
C CYS A 323 2.38 -4.55 -20.17
N ARG A 324 1.42 -4.74 -21.08
CA ARG A 324 0.74 -3.64 -21.77
C ARG A 324 -0.37 -3.01 -20.94
N LEU A 325 -0.95 -3.76 -20.02
CA LEU A 325 -2.06 -3.37 -19.17
C LEU A 325 -2.09 -4.27 -17.93
N LEU A 326 -2.57 -3.75 -16.82
CA LEU A 326 -2.94 -4.55 -15.64
C LEU A 326 -4.44 -4.38 -15.34
N VAL A 327 -5.19 -5.48 -15.37
CA VAL A 327 -6.54 -5.56 -14.81
C VAL A 327 -6.42 -5.92 -13.33
N THR A 328 -6.95 -5.08 -12.45
CA THR A 328 -6.76 -5.23 -11.00
C THR A 328 -7.99 -4.80 -10.21
N ASN A 329 -8.12 -5.25 -8.96
CA ASN A 329 -9.13 -4.74 -8.05
C ASN A 329 -8.79 -3.37 -7.45
N GLY A 330 -7.65 -2.77 -7.83
CA GLY A 330 -7.28 -1.43 -7.38
C GLY A 330 -6.58 -1.38 -6.03
N GLY A 331 -5.87 -2.46 -5.63
CA GLY A 331 -5.01 -2.39 -4.44
C GLY A 331 -3.89 -1.37 -4.60
N TYR A 332 -3.74 -0.46 -3.64
CA TYR A 332 -2.83 0.68 -3.71
C TYR A 332 -1.38 0.32 -4.06
N GLY A 333 -0.83 -0.72 -3.42
CA GLY A 333 0.51 -1.22 -3.72
C GLY A 333 0.67 -1.78 -5.14
N SER A 334 -0.36 -2.42 -5.70
CA SER A 334 -0.33 -2.94 -7.08
C SER A 334 -0.43 -1.80 -8.10
N VAL A 335 -1.25 -0.79 -7.82
CA VAL A 335 -1.43 0.39 -8.66
C VAL A 335 -0.15 1.20 -8.75
N THR A 336 0.46 1.54 -7.61
CA THR A 336 1.73 2.29 -7.58
C THR A 336 2.87 1.53 -8.27
N GLN A 337 2.91 0.20 -8.12
CA GLN A 337 3.86 -0.66 -8.84
C GLN A 337 3.64 -0.64 -10.36
N ALA A 338 2.41 -0.88 -10.83
CA ALA A 338 2.08 -0.87 -12.25
C ALA A 338 2.43 0.47 -12.91
N LEU A 339 2.01 1.57 -12.29
CA LEU A 339 2.32 2.92 -12.78
C LEU A 339 3.82 3.19 -12.78
N SER A 340 4.58 2.71 -11.80
CA SER A 340 6.05 2.86 -11.80
C SER A 340 6.74 2.20 -12.99
N HIS A 341 6.10 1.21 -13.62
CA HIS A 341 6.55 0.58 -14.86
C HIS A 341 5.89 1.17 -16.12
N GLY A 342 5.12 2.25 -15.99
CA GLY A 342 4.38 2.86 -17.10
C GLY A 342 3.23 2.01 -17.62
N VAL A 343 2.71 1.10 -16.79
CA VAL A 343 1.61 0.19 -17.15
C VAL A 343 0.27 0.84 -16.78
N PRO A 344 -0.62 1.10 -17.75
CA PRO A 344 -1.96 1.60 -17.47
C PRO A 344 -2.88 0.52 -16.89
N LEU A 345 -3.98 0.95 -16.28
CA LEU A 345 -4.80 0.13 -15.40
C LEU A 345 -6.27 0.04 -15.84
N VAL A 346 -6.90 -1.09 -15.57
CA VAL A 346 -8.36 -1.22 -15.46
C VAL A 346 -8.67 -1.71 -14.05
N CYS A 347 -9.34 -0.87 -13.26
CA CYS A 347 -9.63 -1.12 -11.86
C CYS A 347 -11.08 -1.59 -11.69
N ALA A 348 -11.31 -2.61 -10.88
CA ALA A 348 -12.64 -3.07 -10.46
C ALA A 348 -12.63 -3.42 -8.97
N GLY A 349 -12.90 -2.44 -8.12
CA GLY A 349 -12.95 -2.66 -6.67
C GLY A 349 -13.75 -1.59 -5.95
N THR A 350 -14.67 -1.99 -5.06
CA THR A 350 -15.51 -1.04 -4.31
C THR A 350 -15.34 -1.09 -2.79
N SER A 351 -14.55 -2.04 -2.29
CA SER A 351 -14.28 -2.26 -0.87
C SER A 351 -12.98 -1.61 -0.37
N GLU A 352 -12.78 -1.54 0.95
CA GLU A 352 -11.54 -1.06 1.61
C GLU A 352 -11.16 0.37 1.19
N ASP A 353 -10.03 0.55 0.49
CA ASP A 353 -9.52 1.80 -0.11
C ASP A 353 -9.68 1.84 -1.64
N LYS A 354 -10.18 0.77 -2.26
CA LYS A 354 -10.08 0.54 -3.71
C LYS A 354 -10.77 1.61 -4.54
N LYS A 355 -11.91 2.14 -4.07
CA LYS A 355 -12.60 3.28 -4.70
C LYS A 355 -11.69 4.50 -4.82
N ASP A 356 -11.03 4.85 -3.72
CA ASP A 356 -10.18 6.05 -3.65
C ASP A 356 -8.87 5.85 -4.41
N THR A 357 -8.36 4.61 -4.45
CA THR A 357 -7.23 4.25 -5.31
C THR A 357 -7.60 4.35 -6.79
N ALA A 358 -8.77 3.83 -7.20
CA ALA A 358 -9.23 3.89 -8.59
C ALA A 358 -9.56 5.34 -9.05
N ALA A 359 -10.07 6.17 -8.13
CA ALA A 359 -10.26 7.60 -8.37
C ALA A 359 -8.95 8.30 -8.74
N ARG A 360 -7.83 7.98 -8.07
CA ARG A 360 -6.49 8.51 -8.39
C ARG A 360 -5.99 8.09 -9.76
N VAL A 361 -6.22 6.82 -10.12
CA VAL A 361 -5.87 6.28 -11.45
C VAL A 361 -6.62 7.03 -12.56
N THR A 362 -7.91 7.28 -12.33
CA THR A 362 -8.78 8.01 -13.27
C THR A 362 -8.37 9.48 -13.36
N TRP A 363 -8.08 10.11 -12.21
CA TRP A 363 -7.63 11.51 -12.12
C TRP A 363 -6.38 11.79 -12.95
N VAL A 364 -5.34 10.95 -12.82
CA VAL A 364 -4.12 11.13 -13.60
C VAL A 364 -4.27 10.67 -15.06
N GLY A 365 -5.43 10.15 -15.44
CA GLY A 365 -5.75 9.64 -16.76
C GLY A 365 -4.94 8.42 -17.17
N ALA A 366 -4.52 7.58 -16.20
CA ALA A 366 -3.68 6.40 -16.44
C ALA A 366 -4.46 5.06 -16.43
N GLY A 367 -5.79 5.13 -16.31
CA GLY A 367 -6.63 3.95 -16.38
C GLY A 367 -8.12 4.27 -16.26
N ILE A 368 -8.92 3.21 -16.17
CA ILE A 368 -10.38 3.28 -16.04
C ILE A 368 -10.81 2.57 -14.75
N ASP A 369 -11.71 3.20 -14.00
CA ASP A 369 -12.46 2.57 -12.92
C ASP A 369 -13.80 2.01 -13.43
N LEU A 370 -14.00 0.70 -13.26
CA LEU A 370 -15.24 -0.01 -13.60
C LEU A 370 -16.37 0.22 -12.57
N LYS A 371 -16.05 0.78 -11.40
CA LYS A 371 -16.99 1.16 -10.33
C LYS A 371 -17.82 -0.02 -9.78
N THR A 372 -17.26 -1.23 -9.80
CA THR A 372 -17.92 -2.45 -9.30
C THR A 372 -16.88 -3.50 -8.89
N ASP A 373 -17.23 -4.37 -7.92
CA ASP A 373 -16.46 -5.57 -7.58
C ASP A 373 -16.79 -6.76 -8.49
N THR A 374 -17.87 -6.70 -9.26
CA THR A 374 -18.34 -7.81 -10.13
C THR A 374 -18.65 -7.29 -11.54
N PRO A 375 -17.64 -6.81 -12.30
CA PRO A 375 -17.86 -6.35 -13.66
C PRO A 375 -18.30 -7.50 -14.56
N SER A 376 -19.17 -7.18 -15.51
CA SER A 376 -19.51 -8.10 -16.59
C SER A 376 -18.32 -8.29 -17.55
N VAL A 377 -18.33 -9.41 -18.26
CA VAL A 377 -17.34 -9.72 -19.32
C VAL A 377 -17.22 -8.59 -20.35
N ASN A 378 -18.35 -7.98 -20.75
CA ASN A 378 -18.35 -6.88 -21.71
C ASN A 378 -17.75 -5.60 -21.13
N GLN A 379 -18.08 -5.24 -19.88
CA GLN A 379 -17.47 -4.08 -19.22
C GLN A 379 -15.95 -4.20 -19.15
N VAL A 380 -15.43 -5.38 -18.81
CA VAL A 380 -13.97 -5.61 -18.79
C VAL A 380 -13.40 -5.49 -20.21
N ARG A 381 -14.01 -6.14 -21.20
CA ARG A 381 -13.55 -6.12 -22.59
C ARG A 381 -13.47 -4.70 -23.14
N ASP A 382 -14.54 -3.92 -22.98
CA ASP A 382 -14.65 -2.58 -23.53
C ASP A 382 -13.61 -1.65 -22.89
N ALA A 383 -13.45 -1.72 -21.55
CA ALA A 383 -12.46 -0.92 -20.84
C ALA A 383 -11.03 -1.30 -21.23
N VAL A 384 -10.72 -2.60 -21.34
CA VAL A 384 -9.38 -3.07 -21.74
C VAL A 384 -9.02 -2.57 -23.13
N TYR A 385 -9.90 -2.76 -24.12
CA TYR A 385 -9.60 -2.31 -25.47
C TYR A 385 -9.57 -0.79 -25.60
N ARG A 386 -10.38 -0.07 -24.82
CA ARG A 386 -10.28 1.39 -24.75
C ARG A 386 -8.90 1.83 -24.27
N VAL A 387 -8.41 1.27 -23.17
CA VAL A 387 -7.09 1.62 -22.62
C VAL A 387 -5.94 1.20 -23.54
N LEU A 388 -6.07 0.07 -24.25
CA LEU A 388 -5.07 -0.41 -25.20
C LEU A 388 -5.02 0.42 -26.50
N ASN A 389 -6.14 0.99 -26.94
CA ASN A 389 -6.26 1.73 -28.21
C ASN A 389 -6.08 3.25 -28.04
N GLU A 390 -6.36 3.80 -26.86
CA GLU A 390 -6.16 5.22 -26.57
C GLU A 390 -4.75 5.47 -25.95
N ASP A 391 -3.81 5.98 -26.75
CA ASP A 391 -2.43 6.24 -26.33
C ASP A 391 -2.27 7.14 -25.09
N SER A 392 -3.27 7.97 -24.78
CA SER A 392 -3.27 8.88 -23.64
C SER A 392 -3.04 8.14 -22.32
N TYR A 393 -3.66 6.97 -22.12
CA TYR A 393 -3.50 6.20 -20.88
C TYR A 393 -2.06 5.74 -20.67
N ARG A 394 -1.41 5.22 -21.71
CA ARG A 394 -0.01 4.79 -21.64
C ARG A 394 0.95 5.97 -21.45
N LYS A 395 0.71 7.09 -22.12
CA LYS A 395 1.50 8.33 -21.95
C LYS A 395 1.40 8.84 -20.51
N ASN A 396 0.20 8.87 -19.95
CA ASN A 396 -0.05 9.28 -18.57
C ASN A 396 0.54 8.31 -17.55
N ALA A 397 0.36 6.99 -17.73
CA ALA A 397 0.99 5.98 -16.88
C ALA A 397 2.51 6.12 -16.90
N THR A 398 3.12 6.35 -18.06
CA THR A 398 4.57 6.58 -18.20
C THR A 398 5.01 7.86 -17.50
N ARG A 399 4.24 8.96 -17.62
CA ARG A 399 4.52 10.23 -16.93
C ARG A 399 4.52 10.06 -15.42
N ILE A 400 3.47 9.46 -14.87
CA ILE A 400 3.34 9.18 -13.43
C ILE A 400 4.41 8.20 -12.98
N GLY A 401 4.75 7.19 -13.80
CA GLY A 401 5.83 6.26 -13.50
C GLY A 401 7.19 6.94 -13.34
N LYS A 402 7.51 7.91 -14.20
CA LYS A 402 8.73 8.74 -14.04
C LYS A 402 8.71 9.53 -12.74
N GLU A 403 7.56 10.11 -12.37
CA GLU A 403 7.43 10.87 -11.14
C GLU A 403 7.58 10.00 -9.88
N LEU A 404 6.91 8.83 -9.87
CA LEU A 404 7.02 7.81 -8.82
C LEU A 404 8.47 7.35 -8.62
N ASN A 405 9.17 7.05 -9.71
CA ASN A 405 10.56 6.59 -9.66
C ASN A 405 11.56 7.69 -9.28
N ALA A 406 11.19 8.97 -9.43
CA ALA A 406 12.03 10.09 -9.03
C ALA A 406 11.90 10.45 -7.53
N GLN A 407 10.93 9.87 -6.82
CA GLN A 407 10.76 10.05 -5.38
C GLN A 407 11.87 9.32 -4.60
N GLY A 408 12.04 9.69 -3.32
CA GLY A 408 13.05 9.07 -2.45
C GLY A 408 14.52 9.41 -2.79
N VAL A 409 14.79 10.01 -3.95
CA VAL A 409 16.11 10.57 -4.29
C VAL A 409 16.27 11.90 -3.54
N ARG A 410 17.32 11.99 -2.72
CA ARG A 410 17.63 13.19 -1.92
C ARG A 410 17.94 14.38 -2.84
N LYS A 411 16.92 15.13 -3.26
CA LYS A 411 17.12 16.45 -3.87
C LYS A 411 17.73 17.35 -2.78
N LYS A 412 18.86 18.01 -3.07
CA LYS A 412 19.39 19.07 -2.19
C LYS A 412 18.24 20.07 -2.01
N ARG A 413 17.63 20.12 -0.82
CA ARG A 413 16.64 21.15 -0.48
C ARG A 413 17.36 22.49 -0.64
N ALA A 414 16.99 23.26 -1.66
CA ALA A 414 17.30 24.68 -1.69
C ALA A 414 16.63 25.28 -0.45
N THR A 415 17.43 25.87 0.42
CA THR A 415 17.00 26.51 1.66
C THR A 415 16.12 27.72 1.34
N TYR A 416 14.82 27.50 1.16
CA TYR A 416 13.82 28.56 1.15
C TYR A 416 13.10 28.58 2.50
N TRP A 417 13.85 28.90 3.56
CA TRP A 417 13.27 29.35 4.82
C TRP A 417 13.62 30.83 4.97
N LYS A 418 12.74 31.72 4.50
CA LYS A 418 12.70 33.08 5.03
C LYS A 418 12.09 32.98 6.43
N LYS A 419 12.87 33.35 7.44
CA LYS A 419 12.38 33.50 8.82
C LYS A 419 11.17 34.43 8.85
N PRO A 420 10.10 34.12 9.59
CA PRO A 420 9.09 35.13 9.94
C PRO A 420 9.76 36.21 10.81
N ARG A 421 9.37 37.46 10.60
CA ARG A 421 9.77 38.61 11.42
C ARG A 421 8.97 38.66 12.71
#